data_AF-E9EGJ1-F1
#
_entry.id   AF-E9EGJ1-F1
#
_cell.length_a   1.000
_cell.length_b   1.000
_cell.length_c   1.000
_cell.angle_alpha   90.00
_cell.angle_beta   90.00
_cell.angle_gamma   90.00
#
_symmetry.space_group_name_H-M   'P 1'
#
loop_
_entity.id
_entity.type
_entity.pdbx_description
1 polymer ?
#
loop_
_entity_poly.entity_id
_entity_poly.type
_entity_poly.pdbx_seq_one_letter_code
_entity_poly.pdbx_strand_id
1 'polypeptide(L)'
;MLFALDDDIDMQPEDALRQEENVQTESISPPVQRLDGKQDKWAPRYLCIAQPPAPFTNYAKGFKIRLSDMGGAYFFTSPPTKSITPRGLRAPELVLTGTTNKTLDIWRSKFEDDDHLLSLTARLGALPDELCKHWKSSPLYFTAGKLFNCQPGGVAEGGEPLMLGQTSMEDWFDQTCPDLDEEEGRQVKMLMRWILQYDPAKRPSPAEILSDPWFGEIEVESGSFK
;
A
#
# COMPACT_ATOMS: atom_id res chain seq x y z
N MET A 1 5.25 19.50 -13.17
CA MET A 1 5.63 18.07 -13.16
C MET A 1 5.31 17.45 -11.81
N LEU A 2 4.90 16.18 -11.79
CA LEU A 2 4.57 15.42 -10.57
C LEU A 2 5.82 14.80 -9.89
N PHE A 3 7.00 14.92 -10.52
CA PHE A 3 8.28 14.39 -10.05
C PHE A 3 9.36 15.47 -10.18
N ALA A 4 10.27 15.54 -9.21
CA ALA A 4 11.48 16.34 -9.30
C ALA A 4 12.56 15.46 -9.95
N LEU A 5 12.96 15.82 -11.16
CA LEU A 5 14.07 15.17 -11.85
C LEU A 5 15.37 15.86 -11.44
N ASP A 6 16.46 15.09 -11.37
CA ASP A 6 17.79 15.55 -10.94
C ASP A 6 18.27 16.75 -11.76
N ASP A 7 18.08 16.61 -13.07
CA ASP A 7 18.31 17.59 -14.11
C ASP A 7 17.00 17.81 -14.88
N ASP A 8 16.91 18.90 -15.63
CA ASP A 8 15.82 19.07 -16.60
C ASP A 8 15.79 17.84 -17.51
N ILE A 9 14.62 17.19 -17.67
CA ILE A 9 14.50 16.00 -18.51
C ILE A 9 14.96 16.29 -19.94
N ASP A 10 14.85 17.56 -20.34
CA ASP A 10 15.28 18.08 -21.62
C ASP A 10 16.81 18.04 -21.80
N MET A 11 17.58 17.77 -20.73
CA MET A 11 19.03 17.55 -20.76
C MET A 11 19.42 16.08 -20.93
N GLN A 12 18.50 15.12 -20.77
CA GLN A 12 18.77 13.70 -21.02
C GLN A 12 18.74 13.44 -22.53
N PRO A 13 19.71 12.70 -23.08
CA PRO A 13 19.75 12.46 -24.51
C PRO A 13 18.64 11.47 -24.91
N GLU A 14 18.04 11.67 -26.08
CA GLU A 14 16.83 10.94 -26.50
C GLU A 14 17.04 9.42 -26.54
N ASP A 15 18.24 8.97 -26.89
CA ASP A 15 18.64 7.57 -26.89
C ASP A 15 18.65 6.95 -25.48
N ALA A 16 18.91 7.73 -24.43
CA ALA A 16 18.81 7.27 -23.05
C ALA A 16 17.36 7.17 -22.52
N LEU A 17 16.42 7.90 -23.14
CA LEU A 17 14.99 7.88 -22.78
C LEU A 17 14.17 6.93 -23.66
N ARG A 18 14.69 6.53 -24.83
CA ARG A 18 14.00 5.65 -25.77
C ARG A 18 13.93 4.21 -25.25
N GLN A 19 12.85 3.51 -25.57
CA GLN A 19 12.78 2.06 -25.36
C GLN A 19 13.71 1.36 -26.36
N GLU A 20 14.37 0.28 -25.93
CA GLU A 20 15.14 -0.56 -26.85
C GLU A 20 14.24 -1.05 -27.99
N GLU A 21 14.56 -0.62 -29.21
CA GLU A 21 13.94 -1.12 -30.42
C GLU A 21 14.65 -2.40 -30.85
N ASN A 22 13.87 -3.37 -31.33
CA ASN A 22 14.46 -4.47 -32.06
C ASN A 22 14.99 -3.92 -33.40
N VAL A 23 16.33 -3.88 -33.52
CA VAL A 23 17.07 -3.33 -34.66
C VAL A 23 16.68 -3.99 -36.00
N GLN A 24 16.22 -5.24 -35.99
CA GLN A 24 15.83 -5.96 -37.21
C GLN A 24 14.39 -5.63 -37.65
N THR A 25 13.52 -5.24 -36.71
CA THR A 25 12.11 -4.97 -37.01
C THR A 25 11.72 -3.50 -36.87
N GLU A 26 12.67 -2.61 -36.52
CA GLU A 26 12.44 -1.17 -36.23
C GLU A 26 11.21 -0.97 -35.32
N SER A 27 11.03 -1.89 -34.36
CA SER A 27 9.84 -1.94 -33.52
C SER A 27 10.21 -2.26 -32.09
N ILE A 28 9.62 -1.52 -31.16
CA ILE A 28 9.76 -1.69 -29.71
C ILE A 28 9.08 -2.97 -29.18
N SER A 29 8.25 -3.62 -29.99
CA SER A 29 7.64 -4.91 -29.64
C SER A 29 7.16 -5.68 -30.87
N PRO A 30 6.95 -7.01 -30.75
CA PRO A 30 6.22 -7.77 -31.75
C PRO A 30 4.80 -7.21 -31.95
N PRO A 31 4.25 -7.25 -33.18
CA PRO A 31 2.87 -6.84 -33.42
C PRO A 31 1.90 -7.65 -32.55
N VAL A 32 0.85 -6.98 -32.05
CA VAL A 32 -0.23 -7.68 -31.34
C VAL A 32 -0.94 -8.62 -32.32
N GLN A 33 -0.83 -9.93 -32.08
CA GLN A 33 -1.48 -10.95 -32.90
C GLN A 33 -2.63 -11.57 -32.13
N ARG A 34 -3.77 -11.71 -32.81
CA ARG A 34 -4.89 -12.48 -32.26
C ARG A 34 -4.52 -13.96 -32.22
N LEU A 35 -4.99 -14.67 -31.20
CA LEU A 35 -4.80 -16.11 -31.05
C LEU A 35 -5.41 -16.93 -32.20
N ASP A 36 -6.38 -16.35 -32.92
CA ASP A 36 -7.02 -16.97 -34.09
C ASP A 36 -6.34 -16.61 -35.43
N GLY A 37 -5.20 -15.92 -35.39
CA GLY A 37 -4.42 -15.54 -36.58
C GLY A 37 -5.06 -14.47 -37.47
N LYS A 38 -6.22 -13.91 -37.09
CA LYS A 38 -6.85 -12.83 -37.84
C LYS A 38 -6.22 -11.49 -37.51
N GLN A 39 -6.23 -10.57 -38.48
CA GLN A 39 -5.82 -9.19 -38.24
C GLN A 39 -6.88 -8.46 -37.40
N ASP A 40 -6.46 -7.84 -36.31
CA ASP A 40 -7.29 -6.88 -35.57
C ASP A 40 -7.01 -5.47 -36.07
N LYS A 41 -8.05 -4.77 -36.53
CA LYS A 41 -7.93 -3.38 -37.01
C LYS A 41 -7.92 -2.36 -35.87
N TRP A 42 -8.35 -2.77 -34.67
CA TRP A 42 -8.46 -1.92 -33.49
C TRP A 42 -7.34 -2.16 -32.48
N ALA A 43 -6.60 -3.26 -32.62
CA ALA A 43 -5.44 -3.51 -31.78
C ALA A 43 -4.33 -2.49 -32.07
N PRO A 44 -3.61 -2.04 -31.01
CA PRO A 44 -2.44 -1.20 -31.20
C PRO A 44 -1.38 -1.94 -32.01
N ARG A 45 -0.66 -1.20 -32.87
CA ARG A 45 0.38 -1.78 -33.76
C ARG A 45 1.58 -2.33 -32.99
N TYR A 46 1.84 -1.76 -31.82
CA TYR A 46 2.93 -2.11 -30.93
C TYR A 46 2.46 -1.94 -29.49
N LEU A 47 3.08 -2.68 -28.60
CA LEU A 47 3.00 -2.48 -27.16
C LEU A 47 4.21 -1.66 -26.70
N CYS A 48 3.97 -0.69 -25.83
CA CYS A 48 5.01 -0.03 -25.06
C CYS A 48 5.06 -0.67 -23.68
N ILE A 49 6.25 -1.00 -23.22
CA ILE A 49 6.44 -1.39 -21.81
C ILE A 49 6.42 -0.11 -20.98
N ALA A 50 5.73 -0.14 -19.83
CA ALA A 50 5.77 0.99 -18.91
C ALA A 50 7.22 1.23 -18.46
N GLN A 51 7.76 2.42 -18.77
CA GLN A 51 9.05 2.89 -18.29
C GLN A 51 8.80 4.00 -17.27
N PRO A 52 8.82 3.68 -15.96
CA PRO A 52 8.65 4.71 -14.95
C PRO A 52 9.86 5.66 -14.99
N PRO A 53 9.66 6.98 -14.83
CA PRO A 53 10.77 7.95 -14.78
C PRO A 53 11.58 7.87 -13.48
N ALA A 54 11.27 6.93 -12.59
CA ALA A 54 11.93 6.73 -11.29
C ALA A 54 13.48 6.63 -11.34
N PRO A 55 14.12 6.13 -12.41
CA PRO A 55 15.58 6.16 -12.53
C PRO A 55 16.17 7.57 -12.69
N PHE A 56 15.38 8.54 -13.14
CA PHE A 56 15.83 9.90 -13.45
C PHE A 56 15.48 10.92 -12.34
N THR A 57 14.86 10.46 -11.27
CA THR A 57 14.44 11.30 -10.13
C THR A 57 15.47 11.23 -9.01
N ASN A 58 15.90 12.41 -8.52
CA ASN A 58 16.71 12.46 -7.30
C ASN A 58 15.83 12.29 -6.07
N TYR A 59 16.19 11.37 -5.20
CA TYR A 59 15.60 11.23 -3.87
C TYR A 59 16.54 11.68 -2.75
N ALA A 60 17.82 11.94 -3.07
CA ALA A 60 18.88 12.22 -2.09
C ALA A 60 18.83 13.64 -1.52
N LYS A 61 18.21 14.61 -2.18
CA LYS A 61 18.11 16.00 -1.69
C LYS A 61 16.76 16.63 -1.97
N GLY A 62 16.16 17.23 -0.93
CA GLY A 62 14.98 18.07 -1.05
C GLY A 62 13.77 17.39 -1.69
N PHE A 63 13.60 16.07 -1.50
CA PHE A 63 12.53 15.29 -2.10
C PHE A 63 11.15 15.81 -1.65
N LYS A 64 10.37 16.32 -2.60
CA LYS A 64 9.06 16.93 -2.34
C LYS A 64 7.95 16.03 -2.85
N ILE A 65 7.15 15.51 -1.93
CA ILE A 65 5.94 14.74 -2.25
C ILE A 65 4.74 15.68 -2.24
N ARG A 66 3.86 15.56 -3.23
CA ARG A 66 2.56 16.23 -3.27
C ARG A 66 1.45 15.18 -3.34
N LEU A 67 0.42 15.35 -2.51
CA LEU A 67 -0.79 14.53 -2.63
C LEU A 67 -1.57 14.98 -3.87
N SER A 68 -2.08 14.02 -4.62
CA SER A 68 -2.91 14.25 -5.80
C SER A 68 -4.09 13.27 -5.78
N ASP A 69 -4.96 13.35 -6.80
CA ASP A 69 -6.15 12.49 -6.93
C ASP A 69 -7.11 12.59 -5.73
N MET A 70 -7.62 13.79 -5.48
CA MET A 70 -8.64 14.04 -4.45
C MET A 70 -10.06 13.69 -4.93
N GLY A 71 -10.21 12.89 -5.99
CA GLY A 71 -11.51 12.49 -6.54
C GLY A 71 -12.37 11.66 -5.58
N GLY A 72 -11.75 11.06 -4.57
CA GLY A 72 -12.42 10.34 -3.48
C GLY A 72 -12.54 11.08 -2.15
N ALA A 73 -12.09 12.34 -2.07
CA ALA A 73 -12.19 13.12 -0.86
C ALA A 73 -13.65 13.54 -0.58
N TYR A 74 -14.02 13.59 0.70
CA TYR A 74 -15.35 14.03 1.13
C TYR A 74 -15.28 14.74 2.49
N PHE A 75 -16.30 15.55 2.77
CA PHE A 75 -16.45 16.18 4.08
C PHE A 75 -17.19 15.25 5.04
N PHE A 76 -16.81 15.22 6.32
CA PHE A 76 -17.51 14.41 7.34
C PHE A 76 -18.96 14.84 7.56
N THR A 77 -19.30 16.08 7.22
CA THR A 77 -20.68 16.58 7.23
C THR A 77 -21.52 16.07 6.07
N SER A 78 -20.89 15.49 5.04
CA SER A 78 -21.54 14.96 3.84
C SER A 78 -20.80 13.72 3.32
N PRO A 79 -20.78 12.61 4.09
CA PRO A 79 -20.09 11.40 3.68
C PRO A 79 -20.78 10.73 2.48
N PRO A 80 -20.03 10.07 1.60
CA PRO A 80 -20.60 9.35 0.46
C PRO A 80 -21.34 8.11 0.92
N THR A 81 -22.44 7.76 0.24
CA THR A 81 -23.22 6.55 0.53
C THR A 81 -22.43 5.26 0.29
N LYS A 82 -21.43 5.31 -0.59
CA LYS A 82 -20.52 4.20 -0.89
C LYS A 82 -19.09 4.70 -0.82
N SER A 83 -18.28 4.11 0.05
CA SER A 83 -16.85 4.39 0.09
C SER A 83 -16.16 3.88 -1.18
N ILE A 84 -15.35 4.74 -1.78
CA ILE A 84 -14.50 4.39 -2.93
C ILE A 84 -13.06 4.08 -2.52
N THR A 85 -12.76 4.05 -1.22
CA THR A 85 -11.42 3.69 -0.72
C THR A 85 -11.02 2.33 -1.29
N PRO A 86 -9.89 2.25 -2.02
CA PRO A 86 -9.37 0.98 -2.55
C PRO A 86 -9.29 -0.05 -1.43
N ARG A 87 -9.66 -1.31 -1.70
CA ARG A 87 -9.70 -2.37 -0.66
C ARG A 87 -8.39 -2.46 0.12
N GLY A 88 -7.29 -2.37 -0.62
CA GLY A 88 -5.93 -2.39 -0.09
C GLY A 88 -5.50 -1.13 0.70
N LEU A 89 -6.41 -0.23 1.03
CA LEU A 89 -6.20 0.92 1.90
C LEU A 89 -7.30 1.06 2.97
N ARG A 90 -8.18 0.06 3.13
CA ARG A 90 -9.30 0.17 4.08
C ARG A 90 -8.85 -0.14 5.50
N ALA A 91 -9.37 0.63 6.44
CA ALA A 91 -9.23 0.37 7.87
C ALA A 91 -10.18 -0.76 8.32
N PRO A 92 -9.85 -1.50 9.40
CA PRO A 92 -10.64 -2.64 9.86
C PRO A 92 -12.09 -2.25 10.20
N GLU A 93 -12.32 -1.08 10.79
CA GLU A 93 -13.67 -0.58 11.07
C GLU A 93 -14.46 -0.27 9.78
N LEU A 94 -13.79 0.19 8.71
CA LEU A 94 -14.43 0.43 7.42
C LEU A 94 -14.80 -0.89 6.73
N VAL A 95 -13.93 -1.91 6.83
CA VAL A 95 -14.20 -3.26 6.30
C VAL A 95 -15.34 -3.94 7.06
N LEU A 96 -15.30 -3.90 8.40
CA LEU A 96 -16.19 -4.68 9.27
C LEU A 96 -17.53 -4.01 9.56
N THR A 97 -17.54 -2.68 9.67
CA THR A 97 -18.73 -1.93 10.11
C THR A 97 -19.21 -0.90 9.08
N GLY A 98 -18.40 -0.59 8.07
CA GLY A 98 -18.67 0.50 7.14
C GLY A 98 -18.52 1.90 7.74
N THR A 99 -18.07 2.01 9.00
CA THR A 99 -17.92 3.28 9.70
C THR A 99 -16.77 4.09 9.11
N THR A 100 -17.02 5.38 8.87
CA THR A 100 -15.99 6.33 8.44
C THR A 100 -15.55 7.24 9.58
N ASN A 101 -14.26 7.56 9.62
CA ASN A 101 -13.69 8.49 10.59
C ASN A 101 -12.47 9.23 10.00
N LYS A 102 -11.98 10.26 10.69
CA LYS A 102 -10.84 11.07 10.26
C LYS A 102 -9.48 10.36 10.29
N THR A 103 -9.40 9.19 10.92
CA THR A 103 -8.18 8.40 11.05
C THR A 103 -8.05 7.32 9.96
N LEU A 104 -9.02 7.24 9.04
CA LEU A 104 -8.97 6.29 7.93
C LEU A 104 -7.75 6.52 7.03
N ASP A 105 -7.40 7.78 6.76
CA ASP A 105 -6.26 8.12 5.89
C ASP A 105 -4.89 7.84 6.54
N ILE A 106 -4.89 7.56 7.84
CA ILE A 106 -3.71 7.19 8.62
C ILE A 106 -3.43 5.68 8.49
N TRP A 107 -4.41 4.91 8.01
CA TRP A 107 -4.35 3.46 7.88
C TRP A 107 -4.07 3.01 6.44
N ARG A 108 -3.31 1.92 6.28
CA ARG A 108 -3.05 1.28 4.98
C ARG A 108 -2.84 -0.22 5.13
N SER A 109 -3.55 -1.07 4.36
CA SER A 109 -3.26 -2.51 4.28
C SER A 109 -3.89 -3.19 3.05
N LYS A 110 -3.18 -4.13 2.40
CA LYS A 110 -3.52 -4.74 1.09
C LYS A 110 -4.60 -5.87 1.22
N PHE A 111 -5.26 -6.25 0.11
CA PHE A 111 -6.09 -7.50 -0.11
C PHE A 111 -7.64 -7.48 0.06
N GLU A 112 -8.29 -8.62 -0.23
CA GLU A 112 -9.74 -8.91 -0.08
C GLU A 112 -10.17 -8.92 1.38
N ASP A 113 -11.46 -8.72 1.70
CA ASP A 113 -11.88 -8.41 3.08
C ASP A 113 -11.45 -9.48 4.12
N ASP A 114 -11.55 -10.78 3.83
CA ASP A 114 -11.11 -11.86 4.74
C ASP A 114 -9.59 -12.04 4.76
N ASP A 115 -8.94 -12.12 3.59
CA ASP A 115 -7.48 -12.21 3.47
C ASP A 115 -6.78 -11.02 4.14
N HIS A 116 -7.38 -9.84 3.98
CA HIS A 116 -6.95 -8.60 4.60
C HIS A 116 -7.03 -8.71 6.11
N LEU A 117 -8.17 -9.12 6.68
CA LEU A 117 -8.33 -9.27 8.12
C LEU A 117 -7.40 -10.35 8.70
N LEU A 118 -7.22 -11.48 8.01
CA LEU A 118 -6.24 -12.50 8.36
C LEU A 118 -4.82 -11.92 8.38
N SER A 119 -4.44 -11.19 7.34
CA SER A 119 -3.12 -10.55 7.26
C SER A 119 -2.92 -9.54 8.39
N LEU A 120 -3.94 -8.75 8.74
CA LEU A 120 -3.88 -7.82 9.86
C LEU A 120 -3.68 -8.57 11.17
N THR A 121 -4.42 -9.64 11.41
CA THR A 121 -4.24 -10.42 12.65
C THR A 121 -2.88 -11.06 12.78
N ALA A 122 -2.28 -11.48 11.65
CA ALA A 122 -0.93 -12.01 11.61
C ALA A 122 0.11 -10.96 12.00
N ARG A 123 -0.05 -9.71 11.52
CA ARG A 123 0.91 -8.63 11.75
C ARG A 123 0.74 -7.92 13.08
N LEU A 124 -0.51 -7.69 13.48
CA LEU A 124 -0.87 -6.81 14.60
C LEU A 124 -1.38 -7.56 15.83
N GLY A 125 -1.63 -8.87 15.71
CA GLY A 125 -2.22 -9.67 16.77
C GLY A 125 -3.74 -9.74 16.67
N ALA A 126 -4.38 -10.34 17.68
CA ALA A 126 -5.83 -10.59 17.64
C ALA A 126 -6.64 -9.29 17.50
N LEU A 127 -7.70 -9.35 16.69
CA LEU A 127 -8.69 -8.28 16.62
C LEU A 127 -9.40 -8.12 17.98
N PRO A 128 -9.65 -6.89 18.44
CA PRO A 128 -10.49 -6.65 19.61
C PRO A 128 -11.89 -7.25 19.45
N ASP A 129 -12.49 -7.74 20.53
CA ASP A 129 -13.81 -8.40 20.53
C ASP A 129 -14.90 -7.56 19.85
N GLU A 130 -14.88 -6.25 20.07
CA GLU A 130 -15.81 -5.28 19.48
C GLU A 130 -15.76 -5.21 17.94
N LEU A 131 -14.61 -5.48 17.34
CA LEU A 131 -14.45 -5.59 15.89
C LEU A 131 -14.71 -7.01 15.42
N CYS A 132 -14.18 -8.00 16.15
CA CYS A 132 -14.32 -9.42 15.82
C CYS A 132 -15.81 -9.85 15.71
N LYS A 133 -16.70 -9.33 16.55
CA LYS A 133 -18.15 -9.60 16.49
C LYS A 133 -18.81 -9.22 15.15
N HIS A 134 -18.22 -8.29 14.41
CA HIS A 134 -18.70 -7.88 13.09
C HIS A 134 -18.12 -8.74 11.96
N TRP A 135 -17.06 -9.51 12.24
CA TRP A 135 -16.46 -10.43 11.28
C TRP A 135 -17.22 -11.76 11.23
N LYS A 136 -18.25 -11.82 10.38
CA LYS A 136 -19.17 -12.96 10.28
C LYS A 136 -18.48 -14.27 9.90
N SER A 137 -17.41 -14.20 9.11
CA SER A 137 -16.59 -15.33 8.67
C SER A 137 -15.46 -15.68 9.64
N SER A 138 -15.25 -14.93 10.74
CA SER A 138 -14.21 -15.25 11.73
C SER A 138 -14.24 -16.69 12.28
N PRO A 139 -15.40 -17.37 12.44
CA PRO A 139 -15.41 -18.76 12.90
C PRO A 139 -14.80 -19.76 11.89
N LEU A 140 -14.61 -19.36 10.62
CA LEU A 140 -13.92 -20.17 9.60
C LEU A 140 -12.39 -20.19 9.78
N TYR A 141 -11.87 -19.28 10.60
CA TYR A 141 -10.44 -19.03 10.77
C TYR A 141 -9.97 -19.15 12.22
N PHE A 142 -10.85 -18.85 13.19
CA PHE A 142 -10.53 -18.87 14.63
C PHE A 142 -11.39 -19.87 15.39
N THR A 143 -10.74 -20.63 16.29
CA THR A 143 -11.38 -21.53 17.25
C THR A 143 -10.89 -21.15 18.64
N ALA A 144 -11.81 -20.82 19.56
CA ALA A 144 -11.50 -20.36 20.92
C ALA A 144 -10.46 -19.20 20.95
N GLY A 145 -10.56 -18.26 19.99
CA GLY A 145 -9.67 -17.12 19.87
C GLY A 145 -8.27 -17.43 19.30
N LYS A 146 -8.00 -18.68 18.92
CA LYS A 146 -6.75 -19.09 18.27
C LYS A 146 -6.98 -19.32 16.79
N LEU A 147 -6.07 -18.82 15.97
CA LEU A 147 -6.04 -19.08 14.53
C LEU A 147 -5.87 -20.59 14.30
N PHE A 148 -6.79 -21.20 13.54
CA PHE A 148 -6.74 -22.60 13.17
C PHE A 148 -6.68 -22.82 11.65
N ASN A 149 -7.02 -21.80 10.86
CA ASN A 149 -7.03 -21.87 9.40
C ASN A 149 -6.78 -20.47 8.79
N CYS A 150 -6.00 -20.43 7.71
CA CYS A 150 -5.71 -19.25 6.89
C CYS A 150 -6.25 -19.37 5.46
N GLN A 151 -6.93 -20.47 5.11
CA GLN A 151 -7.49 -20.67 3.78
C GLN A 151 -8.75 -19.79 3.61
N PRO A 152 -8.74 -18.77 2.73
CA PRO A 152 -9.93 -17.98 2.45
C PRO A 152 -11.11 -18.87 2.04
N GLY A 153 -12.28 -18.60 2.63
CA GLY A 153 -13.48 -19.42 2.44
C GLY A 153 -13.60 -20.63 3.38
N GLY A 154 -12.62 -20.85 4.25
CA GLY A 154 -12.65 -21.92 5.26
C GLY A 154 -12.14 -23.27 4.76
N VAL A 155 -12.18 -24.26 5.63
CA VAL A 155 -11.78 -25.65 5.36
C VAL A 155 -13.02 -26.49 5.03
N ALA A 156 -12.96 -27.28 3.96
CA ALA A 156 -14.04 -28.22 3.63
C ALA A 156 -14.18 -29.29 4.73
N GLU A 157 -15.37 -29.91 4.84
CA GLU A 157 -15.61 -30.97 5.83
C GLU A 157 -14.62 -32.14 5.64
N GLY A 158 -13.83 -32.44 6.66
CA GLY A 158 -12.76 -33.45 6.60
C GLY A 158 -11.46 -33.01 5.91
N GLY A 159 -11.35 -31.75 5.49
CA GLY A 159 -10.13 -31.17 4.93
C GLY A 159 -9.09 -30.81 6.00
N GLU A 160 -7.82 -30.76 5.59
CA GLU A 160 -6.73 -30.28 6.46
C GLU A 160 -6.69 -28.74 6.49
N PRO A 161 -6.62 -28.11 7.67
CA PRO A 161 -6.50 -26.66 7.76
C PRO A 161 -5.18 -26.12 7.22
N LEU A 162 -5.23 -25.01 6.49
CA LEU A 162 -4.03 -24.32 6.05
C LEU A 162 -3.51 -23.43 7.18
N MET A 163 -2.32 -23.74 7.70
CA MET A 163 -1.62 -22.87 8.65
C MET A 163 -0.38 -22.28 8.00
N LEU A 164 -0.36 -20.96 7.86
CA LEU A 164 0.81 -20.21 7.41
C LEU A 164 1.55 -19.61 8.60
N GLY A 165 2.87 -19.51 8.49
CA GLY A 165 3.70 -18.84 9.47
C GLY A 165 3.20 -17.42 9.71
N GLN A 166 2.91 -17.10 10.98
CA GLN A 166 2.50 -15.75 11.38
C GLN A 166 3.78 -14.96 11.65
N THR A 167 4.04 -13.96 10.81
CA THR A 167 5.18 -13.05 10.98
C THR A 167 4.64 -11.72 11.48
N SER A 168 5.16 -11.25 12.62
CA SER A 168 4.74 -9.96 13.18
C SER A 168 5.07 -8.79 12.25
N MET A 169 4.52 -7.60 12.54
CA MET A 169 4.87 -6.38 11.83
C MET A 169 6.37 -6.08 11.96
N GLU A 170 6.93 -6.24 13.16
CA GLU A 170 8.33 -5.97 13.50
C GLU A 170 9.28 -6.94 12.81
N ASP A 171 9.00 -8.25 12.86
CA ASP A 171 9.85 -9.24 12.19
C ASP A 171 9.86 -9.04 10.67
N TRP A 172 8.74 -8.58 10.12
CA TRP A 172 8.64 -8.30 8.70
C TRP A 172 9.39 -7.04 8.30
N PHE A 173 9.32 -6.01 9.14
CA PHE A 173 10.14 -4.82 9.00
C PHE A 173 11.63 -5.20 8.98
N ASP A 174 12.08 -6.02 9.92
CA ASP A 174 13.48 -6.45 10.00
C ASP A 174 13.91 -7.30 8.79
N GLN A 175 13.01 -8.14 8.25
CA GLN A 175 13.27 -8.90 7.02
C GLN A 175 13.46 -8.03 5.77
N THR A 176 12.90 -6.81 5.75
CA THR A 176 13.13 -5.88 4.63
C THR A 176 14.53 -5.26 4.64
N CYS A 177 15.29 -5.44 5.72
CA CYS A 177 16.63 -4.88 5.91
C CYS A 177 16.69 -3.40 5.52
N PRO A 178 15.90 -2.53 6.17
CA PRO A 178 15.91 -1.11 5.86
C PRO A 178 17.26 -0.49 6.21
N ASP A 179 17.64 0.55 5.48
CA ASP A 179 18.87 1.32 5.72
C ASP A 179 18.69 2.24 6.93
N LEU A 180 18.59 1.64 8.12
CA LEU A 180 18.39 2.29 9.41
C LEU A 180 19.23 1.56 10.45
N ASP A 181 19.73 2.27 11.46
CA ASP A 181 20.37 1.61 12.59
C ASP A 181 19.35 0.94 13.53
N GLU A 182 19.83 0.19 14.52
CA GLU A 182 18.96 -0.55 15.45
C GLU A 182 18.05 0.37 16.29
N GLU A 183 18.52 1.56 16.65
CA GLU A 183 17.78 2.50 17.49
C GLU A 183 16.69 3.21 16.67
N GLU A 184 17.06 3.72 15.50
CA GLU A 184 16.12 4.33 14.55
C GLU A 184 15.08 3.31 14.10
N GLY A 185 15.50 2.10 13.74
CA GLY A 185 14.60 1.01 13.37
C GLY A 185 13.61 0.67 14.50
N ARG A 186 14.04 0.73 15.77
CA ARG A 186 13.14 0.56 16.93
C ARG A 186 12.12 1.69 17.03
N GLN A 187 12.53 2.94 16.86
CA GLN A 187 11.63 4.09 16.89
C GLN A 187 10.57 4.00 15.77
N VAL A 188 10.99 3.70 14.55
CA VAL A 188 10.08 3.54 13.40
C VAL A 188 9.08 2.41 13.64
N LYS A 189 9.52 1.25 14.16
CA LYS A 189 8.61 0.15 14.52
C LYS A 189 7.58 0.58 15.57
N MET A 190 7.99 1.32 16.60
CA MET A 190 7.07 1.86 17.61
C MET A 190 6.05 2.84 17.00
N LEU A 191 6.51 3.76 16.15
CA LEU A 191 5.65 4.70 15.43
C LEU A 191 4.66 3.97 14.53
N MET A 192 5.10 2.97 13.76
CA MET A 192 4.22 2.13 12.94
C MET A 192 3.15 1.43 13.79
N ARG A 193 3.52 0.89 14.95
CA ARG A 193 2.57 0.24 15.87
C ARG A 193 1.56 1.25 16.44
N TRP A 194 1.98 2.48 16.70
CA TRP A 194 1.10 3.56 17.17
C TRP A 194 0.11 4.02 16.09
N ILE A 195 0.57 4.12 14.84
CA ILE A 195 -0.27 4.44 13.67
C ILE A 195 -1.29 3.32 13.40
N LEU A 196 -0.85 2.06 13.44
CA LEU A 196 -1.65 0.88 13.09
C LEU A 196 -2.46 0.32 14.26
N GLN A 197 -3.09 1.18 15.06
CA GLN A 197 -4.01 0.76 16.11
C GLN A 197 -5.36 0.32 15.55
N TYR A 198 -5.89 -0.82 16.01
CA TYR A 198 -7.23 -1.27 15.64
C TYR A 198 -8.32 -0.28 16.05
N ASP A 199 -8.22 0.25 17.27
CA ASP A 199 -9.14 1.26 17.79
C ASP A 199 -8.83 2.64 17.20
N PRO A 200 -9.75 3.23 16.40
CA PRO A 200 -9.53 4.54 15.80
C PRO A 200 -9.31 5.66 16.82
N ALA A 201 -9.87 5.54 18.03
CA ALA A 201 -9.70 6.53 19.08
C ALA A 201 -8.29 6.54 19.69
N LYS A 202 -7.53 5.45 19.50
CA LYS A 202 -6.13 5.31 19.95
C LYS A 202 -5.12 5.65 18.87
N ARG A 203 -5.56 5.87 17.62
CA ARG A 203 -4.66 6.27 16.53
C ARG A 203 -4.22 7.72 16.73
N PRO A 204 -2.95 8.03 16.46
CA PRO A 204 -2.50 9.41 16.47
C PRO A 204 -3.17 10.20 15.35
N SER A 205 -3.29 11.50 15.56
CA SER A 205 -3.57 12.47 14.51
C SER A 205 -2.30 12.80 13.71
N PRO A 206 -2.42 13.38 12.51
CA PRO A 206 -1.24 13.80 11.74
C PRO A 206 -0.34 14.79 12.50
N ALA A 207 -0.91 15.66 13.33
CA ALA A 207 -0.15 16.60 14.14
C ALA A 207 0.68 15.90 15.24
N GLU A 208 0.11 14.86 15.85
CA GLU A 208 0.81 14.04 16.85
C GLU A 208 1.92 13.21 16.20
N ILE A 209 1.68 12.63 15.02
CA ILE A 209 2.71 11.93 14.23
C ILE A 209 3.89 12.86 13.93
N LEU A 210 3.62 14.07 13.44
CA LEU A 210 4.68 15.05 13.12
C LEU A 210 5.45 15.56 14.35
N SER A 211 4.92 15.34 15.56
CA SER A 211 5.59 15.70 16.81
C SER A 211 6.43 14.54 17.38
N ASP A 212 6.42 13.37 16.74
CA ASP A 212 7.21 12.21 17.16
C ASP A 212 8.72 12.51 17.01
N PRO A 213 9.57 12.09 17.98
CA PRO A 213 11.01 12.35 17.95
C PRO A 213 11.69 11.94 16.64
N TRP A 214 11.21 10.86 16.00
CA TRP A 214 11.78 10.40 14.74
C TRP A 214 11.69 11.46 13.63
N PHE A 215 10.63 12.28 13.59
CA PHE A 215 10.54 13.40 12.64
C PHE A 215 11.30 14.66 13.10
N GLY A 216 11.48 14.84 14.41
CA GLY A 216 12.16 16.00 14.97
C GLY A 216 13.67 16.02 14.73
N GLU A 217 14.28 14.85 14.52
CA GLU A 217 15.71 14.69 14.22
C GLU A 217 16.02 14.85 12.72
N ILE A 218 14.99 14.94 11.86
CA ILE A 218 15.17 15.14 10.42
C ILE A 218 15.55 16.60 10.16
N GLU A 219 16.79 16.84 9.73
CA GLU A 219 17.24 18.15 9.27
C GLU A 219 16.44 18.58 8.03
N VAL A 220 15.49 19.50 8.22
CA VAL A 220 14.80 20.12 7.09
C VAL A 220 15.69 21.25 6.56
N GLU A 221 16.38 21.02 5.44
CA GLU A 221 17.00 22.13 4.69
C GLU A 221 15.91 23.15 4.35
N SER A 222 15.95 24.31 4.99
CA SER A 222 14.99 25.40 4.82
C SER A 222 15.17 26.07 3.46
N GLY A 223 14.73 25.40 2.40
CA GLY A 223 14.57 25.99 1.07
C GLY A 223 13.37 26.92 1.07
N SER A 224 13.59 28.20 0.74
CA SER A 224 12.53 29.21 0.57
C SER A 224 11.41 28.66 -0.32
N PHE A 225 10.21 28.54 0.25
CA PHE A 225 8.98 28.23 -0.48
C PHE A 225 8.61 29.47 -1.32
N LYS A 226 8.95 29.45 -2.61
CA LYS A 226 8.40 30.36 -3.62
C LYS A 226 7.41 29.62 -4.49
#